data_AF-A0A938GC39-F1
#
_entry.id   AF-A0A938GC39-F1
#
_cell.length_a   1.000
_cell.length_b   1.000
_cell.length_c   1.000
_cell.angle_alpha   90.00
_cell.angle_beta   90.00
_cell.angle_gamma   90.00
#
_symmetry.space_group_name_H-M   'P 1'
#
loop_
_entity.id
_entity.type
_entity.pdbx_description
1 polymer ?
#
loop_
_entity_poly.entity_id
_entity_poly.type
_entity_poly.pdbx_seq_one_letter_code
_entity_poly.pdbx_strand_id
1 'polypeptide(L)'
;MWLEMFKEVWDGTELPHKRLSLRTCLIVEQAIVRAWRWMIENPQPSFDLDTAEENGVTHRLHETLFDVVFKNELVDGFNKDVFTVGARGTELRNFDGRKRDLKPDLIVGFINRPSVAYPTQDWLFIECKPVDVDLTVGAHYCDKGLIRFVRGDYAWAMQSAMMIGYAREGYSLIPKLSEALASHRKEPIPTSFGPESCPRTRATPFAEPTAISKHQRTFSYIENNLPAGVVVIRHLWLKRG
;
A
#
# COMPACT_ATOMS: atom_id res chain seq x y z
N MET A 1 41.39 18.12 -19.03
CA MET A 1 40.84 18.90 -17.90
C MET A 1 39.32 18.92 -18.01
N TRP A 2 38.67 17.76 -17.77
CA TRP A 2 37.20 17.56 -17.84
C TRP A 2 36.81 16.37 -16.93
N LEU A 3 37.36 16.32 -15.72
CA LEU A 3 37.18 15.17 -14.80
C LEU A 3 36.87 15.58 -13.36
N GLU A 4 36.42 16.82 -13.11
CA GLU A 4 36.10 17.30 -11.75
C GLU A 4 34.75 18.05 -11.64
N MET A 5 33.83 17.91 -12.59
CA MET A 5 32.54 18.66 -12.56
C MET A 5 31.36 17.93 -11.92
N PHE A 6 31.56 16.78 -11.29
CA PHE A 6 30.54 16.12 -10.46
C PHE A 6 31.14 15.60 -9.14
N LYS A 7 31.77 16.50 -8.37
CA LYS A 7 31.65 16.38 -6.91
C LYS A 7 30.30 16.96 -6.52
N GLU A 8 29.23 16.27 -6.91
CA GLU A 8 27.92 16.52 -6.31
C GLU A 8 28.03 16.11 -4.84
N VAL A 9 27.77 17.08 -3.98
CA VAL A 9 27.57 16.85 -2.56
C VAL A 9 26.30 16.02 -2.45
N TRP A 10 26.45 14.69 -2.38
CA TRP A 10 25.36 13.75 -2.13
C TRP A 10 24.80 13.99 -0.72
N ASP A 11 23.63 14.62 -0.63
CA ASP A 11 22.80 14.57 0.58
C ASP A 11 21.66 13.52 0.49
N GLY A 12 21.51 12.87 -0.68
CA GLY A 12 20.40 11.96 -1.01
C GLY A 12 20.78 10.47 -1.10
N THR A 13 21.47 9.92 -0.11
CA THR A 13 21.90 8.49 -0.09
C THR A 13 21.26 7.64 1.01
N GLU A 14 20.38 8.22 1.85
CA GLU A 14 19.84 7.50 3.01
C GLU A 14 18.73 6.50 2.61
N LEU A 15 19.04 5.22 2.80
CA LEU A 15 18.10 4.10 2.76
C LEU A 15 17.87 3.56 4.18
N PRO A 16 16.61 3.27 4.59
CA PRO A 16 15.37 3.54 3.86
C PRO A 16 15.09 5.05 3.73
N HIS A 17 14.25 5.43 2.76
CA HIS A 17 13.75 6.80 2.68
C HIS A 17 13.04 7.19 3.98
N LYS A 18 12.93 8.51 4.20
CA LYS A 18 12.23 9.08 5.34
C LYS A 18 10.79 8.52 5.41
N ARG A 19 10.33 8.28 6.64
CA ARG A 19 9.00 7.72 6.87
C ARG A 19 7.91 8.71 6.45
N LEU A 20 6.82 8.20 5.87
CA LEU A 20 5.60 8.98 5.67
C LEU A 20 4.98 9.38 7.01
N SER A 21 4.49 10.61 7.10
CA SER A 21 3.80 11.05 8.32
C SER A 21 2.51 10.25 8.52
N LEU A 22 2.12 10.00 9.77
CA LEU A 22 0.84 9.36 10.07
C LEU A 22 -0.33 10.13 9.46
N ARG A 23 -0.27 11.48 9.47
CA ARG A 23 -1.28 12.35 8.85
C ARG A 23 -1.45 12.04 7.37
N THR A 24 -0.34 11.90 6.65
CA THR A 24 -0.34 11.54 5.22
C THR A 24 -1.04 10.21 4.98
N CYS A 25 -0.72 9.18 5.77
CA CYS A 25 -1.38 7.88 5.65
C CYS A 25 -2.89 7.97 5.95
N LEU A 26 -3.29 8.71 7.00
CA LEU A 26 -4.69 8.87 7.37
C LEU A 26 -5.50 9.59 6.27
N ILE A 27 -4.92 10.59 5.61
CA ILE A 27 -5.57 11.31 4.50
C ILE A 27 -5.83 10.35 3.33
N VAL A 28 -4.83 9.53 2.96
CA VAL A 28 -4.98 8.55 1.88
C VAL A 28 -6.03 7.48 2.24
N GLU A 29 -6.05 7.00 3.47
CA GLU A 29 -7.08 6.05 3.95
C GLU A 29 -8.49 6.63 3.83
N GLN A 30 -8.67 7.88 4.25
CA GLN A 30 -9.95 8.58 4.13
C GLN A 30 -10.36 8.77 2.66
N ALA A 31 -9.42 9.11 1.78
CA ALA A 31 -9.67 9.23 0.35
C ALA A 31 -10.11 7.89 -0.28
N ILE A 32 -9.46 6.79 0.09
CA ILE A 32 -9.84 5.44 -0.38
C ILE A 32 -11.22 5.06 0.13
N VAL A 33 -11.52 5.27 1.42
CA VAL A 33 -12.85 5.01 1.98
C VAL A 33 -13.91 5.88 1.30
N ARG A 34 -13.60 7.14 0.99
CA ARG A 34 -14.50 8.05 0.26
C ARG A 34 -14.76 7.56 -1.16
N ALA A 35 -13.74 7.06 -1.84
CA ALA A 35 -13.86 6.48 -3.18
C ALA A 35 -14.68 5.19 -3.16
N TRP A 36 -14.44 4.31 -2.20
CA TRP A 36 -15.22 3.08 -2.01
C TRP A 36 -16.70 3.38 -1.75
N ARG A 37 -16.98 4.32 -0.84
CA ARG A 37 -18.33 4.83 -0.59
C ARG A 37 -18.97 5.35 -1.88
N TRP A 38 -18.24 6.13 -2.67
CA TRP A 38 -18.75 6.67 -3.93
C TRP A 38 -19.16 5.57 -4.91
N MET A 39 -18.37 4.50 -5.04
CA MET A 39 -18.69 3.35 -5.90
C MET A 39 -20.01 2.67 -5.49
N ILE A 40 -20.28 2.59 -4.18
CA ILE A 40 -21.51 2.01 -3.64
C ILE A 40 -22.71 2.94 -3.83
N GLU A 41 -22.55 4.23 -3.55
CA GLU A 41 -23.64 5.22 -3.64
C GLU A 41 -23.97 5.63 -5.09
N ASN A 42 -23.05 5.40 -6.03
CA ASN A 42 -23.19 5.77 -7.45
C ASN A 42 -22.89 4.57 -8.36
N PRO A 43 -23.70 3.49 -8.28
CA PRO A 43 -23.49 2.29 -9.07
C PRO A 43 -23.57 2.63 -10.57
N GLN A 44 -22.69 2.01 -11.36
CA GLN A 44 -22.72 2.14 -12.82
C GLN A 44 -23.41 0.92 -13.42
N PRO A 45 -24.25 1.08 -14.46
CA PRO A 45 -24.93 -0.05 -15.08
C PRO A 45 -23.98 -1.16 -15.59
N SER A 46 -22.74 -0.81 -15.95
CA SER A 46 -21.74 -1.73 -16.50
C SER A 46 -20.79 -2.32 -15.45
N PHE A 47 -20.96 -2.02 -14.15
CA PHE A 47 -20.08 -2.49 -13.10
C PHE A 47 -20.88 -2.89 -11.86
N ASP A 48 -20.78 -4.17 -11.51
CA ASP A 48 -21.36 -4.71 -10.29
C ASP A 48 -20.23 -5.01 -9.30
N LEU A 49 -20.21 -4.28 -8.18
CA LEU A 49 -19.22 -4.43 -7.13
C LEU A 49 -19.27 -5.82 -6.50
N ASP A 50 -20.42 -6.47 -6.45
CA ASP A 50 -20.59 -7.75 -5.77
C ASP A 50 -20.10 -8.92 -6.61
N THR A 51 -20.07 -8.80 -7.94
CA THR A 51 -19.63 -9.88 -8.83
C THR A 51 -18.29 -9.61 -9.52
N ALA A 52 -17.79 -8.36 -9.53
CA ALA A 52 -16.54 -8.02 -10.19
C ALA A 52 -15.31 -8.78 -9.68
N GLU A 53 -14.43 -9.19 -10.59
CA GLU A 53 -13.14 -9.78 -10.21
C GLU A 53 -12.19 -8.72 -9.58
N GLU A 54 -11.14 -9.20 -8.90
CA GLU A 54 -10.12 -8.36 -8.23
C GLU A 54 -9.64 -7.19 -9.10
N ASN A 55 -9.26 -7.48 -10.35
CA ASN A 55 -8.76 -6.47 -11.28
C ASN A 55 -9.82 -5.41 -11.62
N GLY A 56 -11.08 -5.82 -11.77
CA GLY A 56 -12.19 -4.90 -12.04
C GLY A 56 -12.47 -3.98 -10.86
N VAL A 57 -12.50 -4.54 -9.64
CA VAL A 57 -12.70 -3.76 -8.41
C VAL A 57 -11.56 -2.76 -8.21
N THR A 58 -10.30 -3.21 -8.31
CA THR A 58 -9.12 -2.34 -8.15
C THR A 58 -9.06 -1.25 -9.21
N HIS A 59 -9.37 -1.58 -10.48
CA HIS A 59 -9.41 -0.59 -11.54
C HIS A 59 -10.48 0.48 -11.29
N ARG A 60 -11.68 0.06 -10.88
CA ARG A 60 -12.76 0.99 -10.58
C ARG A 60 -12.45 1.87 -9.36
N LEU A 61 -11.80 1.29 -8.35
CA LEU A 61 -11.35 2.02 -7.17
C LEU A 61 -10.29 3.08 -7.54
N HIS A 62 -9.34 2.74 -8.41
CA HIS A 62 -8.32 3.68 -8.91
C HIS A 62 -8.97 4.89 -9.60
N GLU A 63 -9.85 4.67 -10.57
CA GLU A 63 -10.53 5.74 -11.30
C GLU A 63 -11.38 6.59 -10.34
N THR A 64 -12.11 5.95 -9.42
CA THR A 64 -12.92 6.71 -8.46
C THR A 64 -12.04 7.52 -7.51
N LEU A 65 -10.91 6.98 -7.05
CA LEU A 65 -9.98 7.67 -6.17
C LEU A 65 -9.39 8.92 -6.85
N PHE A 66 -8.95 8.82 -8.10
CA PHE A 66 -8.23 9.91 -8.75
C PHE A 66 -9.13 10.82 -9.60
N ASP A 67 -10.04 10.25 -10.39
CA ASP A 67 -10.88 11.02 -11.32
C ASP A 67 -12.11 11.63 -10.66
N VAL A 68 -12.47 11.16 -9.45
CA VAL A 68 -13.57 11.70 -8.65
C VAL A 68 -13.06 12.32 -7.35
N VAL A 69 -12.45 11.55 -6.45
CA VAL A 69 -12.11 12.03 -5.10
C VAL A 69 -10.98 13.04 -5.12
N PHE A 70 -9.85 12.73 -5.77
CA PHE A 70 -8.70 13.61 -5.88
C PHE A 70 -9.00 14.84 -6.75
N LYS A 71 -9.57 14.63 -7.95
CA LYS A 71 -9.89 15.71 -8.89
C LYS A 71 -10.81 16.79 -8.31
N ASN A 72 -11.79 16.39 -7.50
CA ASN A 72 -12.75 17.30 -6.88
C ASN A 72 -12.40 17.61 -5.42
N GLU A 73 -11.22 17.20 -4.94
CA GLU A 73 -10.72 17.43 -3.58
C GLU A 73 -11.75 17.07 -2.49
N LEU A 74 -12.42 15.92 -2.63
CA LEU A 74 -13.52 15.51 -1.74
C LEU A 74 -13.09 15.09 -0.34
N VAL A 75 -11.79 15.12 -0.05
CA VAL A 75 -11.19 14.83 1.25
C VAL A 75 -10.14 15.90 1.55
N ASP A 76 -10.31 16.58 2.68
CA ASP A 76 -9.42 17.66 3.11
C ASP A 76 -7.95 17.21 3.14
N GLY A 77 -7.12 17.93 2.40
CA GLY A 77 -5.68 17.68 2.29
C GLY A 77 -5.31 16.58 1.29
N PHE A 78 -6.25 15.87 0.67
CA PHE A 78 -5.98 14.97 -0.45
C PHE A 78 -6.09 15.71 -1.79
N ASN A 79 -5.10 16.55 -2.07
CA ASN A 79 -5.08 17.45 -3.23
C ASN A 79 -3.69 17.56 -3.88
N LYS A 80 -3.63 18.32 -4.97
CA LYS A 80 -2.43 18.51 -5.81
C LYS A 80 -1.29 19.28 -5.14
N ASP A 81 -1.53 19.90 -3.99
CA ASP A 81 -0.48 20.63 -3.26
C ASP A 81 0.44 19.66 -2.51
N VAL A 82 -0.09 18.48 -2.17
CA VAL A 82 0.60 17.47 -1.35
C VAL A 82 0.85 16.19 -2.13
N PHE A 83 -0.12 15.76 -2.95
CA PHE A 83 -0.12 14.46 -3.61
C PHE A 83 -0.08 14.58 -5.13
N THR A 84 0.38 13.51 -5.78
CA THR A 84 0.25 13.31 -7.22
C THR A 84 -0.27 11.91 -7.51
N VAL A 85 -0.86 11.74 -8.68
CA VAL A 85 -1.26 10.43 -9.19
C VAL A 85 0.00 9.65 -9.54
N GLY A 86 0.18 8.47 -8.96
CA GLY A 86 1.19 7.52 -9.44
C GLY A 86 0.71 6.92 -10.75
N ALA A 87 1.57 6.81 -11.77
CA ALA A 87 1.16 6.19 -13.03
C ALA A 87 0.83 4.70 -12.79
N ARG A 88 -0.44 4.31 -12.94
CA ARG A 88 -0.89 2.91 -12.87
C ARG A 88 -0.18 2.10 -13.95
N GLY A 89 0.27 0.90 -13.59
CA GLY A 89 0.98 0.00 -14.52
C GLY A 89 2.43 0.38 -14.78
N THR A 90 2.99 1.33 -14.03
CA THR A 90 4.44 1.57 -14.02
C THR A 90 5.13 0.28 -13.62
N GLU A 91 5.98 -0.21 -14.51
CA GLU A 91 6.82 -1.38 -14.27
C GLU A 91 7.95 -0.98 -13.33
N LEU A 92 7.93 -1.58 -12.14
CA LEU A 92 8.90 -1.30 -11.09
C LEU A 92 9.88 -2.45 -10.95
N ARG A 93 11.06 -2.10 -10.45
CA ARG A 93 12.05 -3.08 -10.03
C ARG A 93 11.89 -3.45 -8.56
N ASN A 94 12.17 -4.70 -8.23
CA ASN A 94 12.40 -5.10 -6.84
C ASN A 94 13.75 -4.54 -6.33
N PHE A 95 14.02 -4.76 -5.04
CA PHE A 95 15.20 -4.24 -4.36
C PHE A 95 16.52 -4.55 -5.10
N ASP A 96 16.66 -5.76 -5.66
CA ASP A 96 17.87 -6.20 -6.35
C ASP A 96 17.88 -5.99 -7.88
N GLY A 97 16.78 -5.50 -8.45
CA GLY A 97 16.66 -5.25 -9.88
C GLY A 97 16.49 -6.48 -10.77
N ARG A 98 16.34 -7.69 -10.19
CA ARG A 98 16.13 -8.94 -10.93
C ARG A 98 14.71 -9.09 -11.46
N LYS A 99 13.71 -8.56 -10.75
CA LYS A 99 12.34 -8.42 -11.23
C LYS A 99 12.12 -6.99 -11.68
N ARG A 100 11.50 -6.77 -12.84
CA ARG A 100 11.36 -5.44 -13.46
C ARG A 100 9.95 -5.10 -13.93
N ASP A 101 9.06 -6.07 -13.93
CA ASP A 101 7.67 -6.03 -14.38
C ASP A 101 6.68 -5.96 -13.20
N LEU A 102 7.15 -5.50 -12.03
CA LEU A 102 6.36 -5.46 -10.82
C LEU A 102 5.35 -4.31 -10.86
N LYS A 103 4.07 -4.63 -10.66
CA LYS A 103 2.95 -3.69 -10.74
C LYS A 103 2.13 -3.72 -9.44
N PRO A 104 2.43 -2.87 -8.44
CA PRO A 104 1.55 -2.66 -7.30
C PRO A 104 0.17 -2.25 -7.78
N ASP A 105 -0.87 -2.68 -7.05
CA ASP A 105 -2.26 -2.42 -7.45
C ASP A 105 -2.61 -0.93 -7.50
N LEU A 106 -2.17 -0.15 -6.50
CA LEU A 106 -2.30 1.32 -6.47
C LEU A 106 -1.00 1.97 -5.97
N ILE A 107 -0.75 3.19 -6.46
CA ILE A 107 0.39 4.02 -6.04
C ILE A 107 -0.11 5.45 -5.83
N VAL A 108 0.18 6.03 -4.66
CA VAL A 108 -0.08 7.44 -4.37
C VAL A 108 1.26 8.17 -4.24
N GLY A 109 1.43 9.23 -5.03
CA GLY A 109 2.64 10.03 -5.06
C GLY A 109 2.58 11.30 -4.25
N PHE A 110 3.72 11.97 -4.15
CA PHE A 110 3.92 13.17 -3.33
C PHE A 110 4.68 14.23 -4.13
N ILE A 111 4.28 15.51 -4.03
CA ILE A 111 4.84 16.59 -4.83
C ILE A 111 6.16 17.16 -4.26
N ASN A 112 6.36 17.10 -2.94
CA ASN A 112 7.46 17.80 -2.27
C ASN A 112 8.23 16.91 -1.26
N ARG A 113 8.66 15.72 -1.69
CA ARG A 113 9.55 14.91 -0.86
C ARG A 113 11.01 15.29 -1.13
N PRO A 114 11.84 15.45 -0.07
CA PRO A 114 13.24 15.87 -0.20
C PRO A 114 14.04 14.87 -1.05
N SER A 115 15.24 15.24 -1.49
CA SER A 115 16.17 14.37 -2.21
C SER A 115 16.25 12.97 -1.56
N VAL A 116 15.62 11.99 -2.20
CA VAL A 116 15.60 10.58 -1.80
C VAL A 116 16.53 9.79 -2.70
N ALA A 117 17.07 8.68 -2.19
CA ALA A 117 17.99 7.83 -2.94
C ALA A 117 17.37 7.30 -4.25
N TYR A 118 16.07 6.96 -4.24
CA TYR A 118 15.37 6.44 -5.40
C TYR A 118 14.01 7.12 -5.61
N PRO A 119 13.91 8.21 -6.39
CA PRO A 119 12.63 8.89 -6.65
C PRO A 119 11.55 7.98 -7.24
N THR A 120 11.92 7.00 -8.07
CA THR A 120 10.99 6.00 -8.62
C THR A 120 10.44 5.02 -7.56
N GLN A 121 10.99 5.05 -6.35
CA GLN A 121 10.62 4.19 -5.23
C GLN A 121 10.08 5.00 -4.04
N ASP A 122 9.73 6.27 -4.23
CA ASP A 122 9.28 7.17 -3.17
C ASP A 122 7.77 7.47 -3.19
N TRP A 123 6.98 6.39 -3.05
CA TRP A 123 5.53 6.44 -3.14
C TRP A 123 4.87 5.73 -1.96
N LEU A 124 3.58 5.96 -1.73
CA LEU A 124 2.79 5.02 -0.93
C LEU A 124 2.33 3.89 -1.85
N PHE A 125 2.94 2.74 -1.66
CA PHE A 125 2.62 1.51 -2.36
C PHE A 125 1.47 0.79 -1.67
N ILE A 126 0.51 0.34 -2.47
CA ILE A 126 -0.71 -0.28 -2.00
C ILE A 126 -0.95 -1.54 -2.83
N GLU A 127 -1.17 -2.65 -2.13
CA GLU A 127 -1.61 -3.91 -2.72
C GLU A 127 -3.03 -4.21 -2.25
N CYS A 128 -3.87 -4.70 -3.15
CA CYS A 128 -5.28 -4.97 -2.92
C CYS A 128 -5.55 -6.45 -3.08
N LYS A 129 -6.40 -7.04 -2.23
CA LYS A 129 -6.87 -8.42 -2.42
C LYS A 129 -8.35 -8.54 -2.03
N PRO A 130 -9.16 -9.28 -2.79
CA PRO A 130 -10.43 -9.77 -2.27
C PRO A 130 -10.16 -10.72 -1.11
N VAL A 131 -11.05 -10.72 -0.13
CA VAL A 131 -10.92 -11.55 1.06
C VAL A 131 -12.27 -12.10 1.48
N ASP A 132 -12.37 -13.43 1.46
CA ASP A 132 -13.56 -14.18 1.83
C ASP A 132 -13.19 -15.62 2.26
N VAL A 133 -14.20 -16.48 2.35
CA VAL A 133 -14.03 -17.88 2.76
C VAL A 133 -13.17 -18.70 1.78
N ASP A 134 -13.17 -18.33 0.49
CA ASP A 134 -12.42 -19.01 -0.57
C ASP A 134 -11.07 -18.32 -0.82
N LEU A 135 -11.07 -16.99 -0.78
CA LEU A 135 -9.92 -16.10 -0.98
C LEU A 135 -9.38 -15.67 0.39
N THR A 136 -8.85 -16.63 1.14
CA THR A 136 -8.55 -16.43 2.56
C THR A 136 -7.45 -15.42 2.86
N VAL A 137 -7.48 -14.81 4.05
CA VAL A 137 -6.41 -13.91 4.54
C VAL A 137 -5.05 -14.58 4.47
N GLY A 138 -4.96 -15.85 4.86
CA GLY A 138 -3.70 -16.58 4.80
C GLY A 138 -3.17 -16.74 3.38
N ALA A 139 -3.92 -17.39 2.50
CA ALA A 139 -3.41 -17.80 1.20
C ALA A 139 -3.39 -16.66 0.16
N HIS A 140 -4.32 -15.70 0.24
CA HIS A 140 -4.45 -14.64 -0.75
C HIS A 140 -3.87 -13.32 -0.24
N TYR A 141 -4.32 -12.87 0.93
CA TYR A 141 -3.89 -11.57 1.46
C TYR A 141 -2.42 -11.60 1.90
N CYS A 142 -1.99 -12.62 2.63
CA CYS A 142 -0.63 -12.74 3.14
C CYS A 142 0.34 -13.30 2.09
N ASP A 143 0.10 -14.52 1.58
CA ASP A 143 1.06 -15.23 0.73
C ASP A 143 1.17 -14.70 -0.70
N LYS A 144 0.15 -13.99 -1.21
CA LYS A 144 0.19 -13.39 -2.55
C LYS A 144 0.35 -11.87 -2.52
N GLY A 145 -0.08 -11.20 -1.45
CA GLY A 145 -0.01 -9.74 -1.30
C GLY A 145 1.10 -9.29 -0.35
N LEU A 146 0.86 -9.40 0.96
CA LEU A 146 1.70 -8.83 2.02
C LEU A 146 3.17 -9.24 1.89
N ILE A 147 3.46 -10.50 1.56
CA ILE A 147 4.82 -11.02 1.43
C ILE A 147 5.67 -10.22 0.43
N ARG A 148 5.05 -9.58 -0.58
CA ARG A 148 5.74 -8.75 -1.58
C ARG A 148 6.46 -7.55 -0.94
N PHE A 149 5.93 -7.00 0.16
CA PHE A 149 6.58 -5.92 0.91
C PHE A 149 7.73 -6.41 1.80
N VAL A 150 7.64 -7.66 2.28
CA VAL A 150 8.61 -8.28 3.18
C VAL A 150 9.88 -8.67 2.42
N ARG A 151 9.73 -9.27 1.24
CA ARG A 151 10.87 -9.71 0.41
C ARG A 151 11.41 -8.66 -0.55
N GLY A 152 10.89 -7.42 -0.47
CA GLY A 152 11.41 -6.29 -1.24
C GLY A 152 10.98 -6.25 -2.70
N ASP A 153 9.88 -6.91 -3.08
CA ASP A 153 9.26 -6.73 -4.39
C ASP A 153 8.63 -5.32 -4.48
N TYR A 154 7.91 -4.91 -3.42
CA TYR A 154 7.27 -3.60 -3.35
C TYR A 154 7.78 -2.76 -2.19
N ALA A 155 7.74 -1.43 -2.39
CA ALA A 155 8.03 -0.44 -1.36
C ALA A 155 9.40 -0.61 -0.69
N TRP A 156 10.38 -1.22 -1.35
CA TRP A 156 11.61 -1.67 -0.71
C TRP A 156 12.47 -0.52 -0.15
N ALA A 157 12.37 0.68 -0.73
CA ALA A 157 12.98 1.90 -0.21
C ALA A 157 12.15 2.61 0.88
N MET A 158 10.88 2.24 1.05
CA MET A 158 9.91 2.88 1.95
C MET A 158 9.80 2.17 3.28
N GLN A 159 9.51 2.91 4.36
CA GLN A 159 9.28 2.33 5.69
C GLN A 159 7.81 1.96 5.96
N SER A 160 6.90 2.33 5.06
CA SER A 160 5.46 2.12 5.20
C SER A 160 4.83 1.75 3.87
N ALA A 161 3.89 0.81 3.91
CA ALA A 161 3.04 0.46 2.78
C ALA A 161 1.61 0.16 3.29
N MET A 162 0.70 -0.08 2.36
CA MET A 162 -0.69 -0.38 2.67
C MET A 162 -1.13 -1.69 2.00
N MET A 163 -1.97 -2.44 2.69
CA MET A 163 -2.75 -3.51 2.12
C MET A 163 -4.23 -3.14 2.23
N ILE A 164 -4.99 -3.38 1.16
CA ILE A 164 -6.45 -3.21 1.13
C ILE A 164 -7.11 -4.58 0.96
N GLY A 165 -8.05 -4.90 1.85
CA GLY A 165 -8.91 -6.07 1.73
C GLY A 165 -10.29 -5.67 1.24
N TYR A 166 -10.78 -6.27 0.15
CA TYR A 166 -12.19 -6.17 -0.25
C TYR A 166 -12.96 -7.33 0.39
N ALA A 167 -13.54 -7.07 1.54
CA ALA A 167 -14.05 -8.11 2.43
C ALA A 167 -15.53 -8.33 2.26
N ARG A 168 -15.92 -9.58 2.00
CA ARG A 168 -17.32 -10.02 2.00
C ARG A 168 -17.97 -9.87 3.38
N GLU A 169 -19.29 -9.81 3.42
CA GLU A 169 -20.04 -9.77 4.67
C GLU A 169 -19.60 -10.87 5.66
N GLY A 170 -19.48 -10.49 6.93
CA GLY A 170 -19.05 -11.38 8.02
C GLY A 170 -17.54 -11.68 8.07
N TYR A 171 -16.75 -11.22 7.10
CA TYR A 171 -15.33 -11.54 7.02
C TYR A 171 -14.45 -10.48 7.70
N SER A 172 -14.29 -10.54 9.03
CA SER A 172 -13.54 -9.53 9.80
C SER A 172 -12.01 -9.69 9.74
N LEU A 173 -11.30 -8.55 9.80
CA LEU A 173 -9.85 -8.50 9.61
C LEU A 173 -9.06 -9.11 10.77
N ILE A 174 -9.19 -8.55 11.98
CA ILE A 174 -8.20 -8.75 13.05
C ILE A 174 -8.04 -10.23 13.45
N PRO A 175 -9.12 -10.98 13.78
CA PRO A 175 -8.95 -12.38 14.19
C PRO A 175 -8.25 -13.22 13.10
N LYS A 176 -8.66 -13.02 11.84
CA LYS A 176 -8.15 -13.80 10.70
C LYS A 176 -6.72 -13.42 10.35
N LEU A 177 -6.37 -12.15 10.40
CA LEU A 177 -5.00 -11.70 10.14
C LEU A 177 -4.05 -12.09 11.26
N SER A 178 -4.47 -12.03 12.53
CA SER A 178 -3.66 -12.50 13.67
C SER A 178 -3.32 -13.99 13.53
N GLU A 179 -4.33 -14.83 13.25
CA GLU A 179 -4.14 -16.26 13.01
C GLU A 179 -3.22 -16.51 11.81
N ALA A 180 -3.47 -15.80 10.71
CA ALA A 180 -2.65 -15.89 9.51
C ALA A 180 -1.17 -15.53 9.80
N LEU A 181 -0.89 -14.44 10.49
CA LEU A 181 0.48 -14.02 10.78
C LEU A 181 1.20 -14.95 11.78
N ALA A 182 0.46 -15.67 12.63
CA ALA A 182 1.01 -16.67 13.55
C ALA A 182 1.25 -18.05 12.90
N SER A 183 0.62 -18.35 11.77
CA SER A 183 0.71 -19.67 11.11
C SER A 183 2.11 -19.97 10.52
N HIS A 184 2.46 -21.25 10.45
CA HIS A 184 3.65 -21.70 9.73
C HIS A 184 3.41 -21.64 8.21
N ARG A 185 4.14 -20.73 7.55
CA ARG A 185 4.04 -20.48 6.11
C ARG A 185 5.28 -20.99 5.37
N LYS A 186 5.12 -21.34 4.09
CA LYS A 186 6.23 -21.74 3.22
C LYS A 186 7.25 -20.61 3.07
N GLU A 187 6.77 -19.39 2.86
CA GLU A 187 7.57 -18.17 2.90
C GLU A 187 7.19 -17.42 4.20
N PRO A 188 8.10 -17.34 5.19
CA PRO A 188 7.79 -16.69 6.46
C PRO A 188 7.47 -15.20 6.29
N ILE A 189 6.53 -14.71 7.08
CA ILE A 189 6.22 -13.27 7.24
C ILE A 189 6.64 -12.89 8.67
N PRO A 190 7.89 -12.45 8.89
CA PRO A 190 8.41 -12.24 10.24
C PRO A 190 7.72 -11.03 10.90
N THR A 191 6.66 -11.28 11.66
CA THR A 191 5.83 -10.25 12.28
C THR A 191 6.38 -9.91 13.66
N SER A 192 6.71 -8.65 13.87
CA SER A 192 7.23 -8.13 15.15
C SER A 192 6.18 -7.40 15.99
N PHE A 193 5.04 -7.04 15.39
CA PHE A 193 3.92 -6.35 16.05
C PHE A 193 2.65 -6.48 15.21
N GLY A 194 1.50 -6.53 15.89
CA GLY A 194 0.18 -6.48 15.27
C GLY A 194 -0.33 -7.84 14.75
N PRO A 195 -1.53 -7.84 14.15
CA PRO A 195 -2.30 -6.67 13.76
C PRO A 195 -3.04 -6.03 14.94
N GLU A 196 -2.91 -4.72 15.10
CA GLU A 196 -3.63 -3.94 16.11
C GLU A 196 -4.41 -2.80 15.47
N SER A 197 -5.60 -2.47 16.01
CA SER A 197 -6.40 -1.36 15.49
C SER A 197 -5.68 -0.01 15.64
N CYS A 198 -5.72 0.82 14.61
CA CYS A 198 -5.18 2.17 14.64
C CYS A 198 -6.14 3.10 15.39
N PRO A 199 -5.74 3.67 16.55
CA PRO A 199 -6.62 4.46 17.41
C PRO A 199 -7.09 5.78 16.77
N ARG A 200 -6.48 6.18 15.65
CA ARG A 200 -6.83 7.39 14.89
C ARG A 200 -7.81 7.12 13.75
N THR A 201 -8.21 5.87 13.56
CA THR A 201 -9.21 5.46 12.56
C THR A 201 -10.45 4.95 13.26
N ARG A 202 -11.61 5.10 12.62
CA ARG A 202 -12.90 4.65 13.16
C ARG A 202 -13.60 3.78 12.13
N ALA A 203 -14.40 2.85 12.64
CA ALA A 203 -15.27 2.05 11.79
C ALA A 203 -16.29 2.96 11.09
N THR A 204 -16.65 2.59 9.87
CA THR A 204 -17.73 3.21 9.12
C THR A 204 -18.65 2.11 8.58
N PRO A 205 -19.81 2.46 7.97
CA PRO A 205 -20.59 1.50 7.22
C PRO A 205 -19.81 0.83 6.09
N PHE A 206 -18.74 1.46 5.59
CA PHE A 206 -17.99 1.05 4.41
C PHE A 206 -16.64 0.40 4.71
N ALA A 207 -16.13 0.52 5.94
CA ALA A 207 -14.81 0.02 6.32
C ALA A 207 -14.69 -0.28 7.81
N GLU A 208 -13.84 -1.24 8.18
CA GLU A 208 -13.38 -1.42 9.56
C GLU A 208 -12.32 -0.37 9.94
N PRO A 209 -12.04 -0.15 11.24
CA PRO A 209 -10.88 0.62 11.65
C PRO A 209 -9.61 0.00 11.05
N THR A 210 -8.72 0.81 10.50
CA THR A 210 -7.45 0.34 9.92
C THR A 210 -6.65 -0.39 10.99
N ALA A 211 -6.14 -1.59 10.68
CA ALA A 211 -5.18 -2.27 11.54
C ALA A 211 -3.73 -1.97 11.12
N ILE A 212 -2.78 -2.13 12.05
CA ILE A 212 -1.36 -1.88 11.85
C ILE A 212 -0.58 -3.12 12.23
N SER A 213 0.37 -3.53 11.40
CA SER A 213 1.36 -4.54 11.72
C SER A 213 2.76 -4.12 11.29
N LYS A 214 3.78 -4.76 11.85
CA LYS A 214 5.20 -4.50 11.55
C LYS A 214 5.93 -5.78 11.20
N HIS A 215 6.63 -5.77 10.08
CA HIS A 215 7.31 -6.96 9.55
C HIS A 215 8.79 -6.70 9.34
N GLN A 216 9.65 -7.64 9.75
CA GLN A 216 11.06 -7.60 9.37
C GLN A 216 11.21 -8.03 7.92
N ARG A 217 11.89 -7.20 7.13
CA ARG A 217 12.23 -7.53 5.75
C ARG A 217 13.33 -8.56 5.69
N THR A 218 13.30 -9.38 4.64
CA THR A 218 14.19 -10.53 4.46
C THR A 218 15.36 -10.25 3.52
N PHE A 219 15.62 -8.97 3.22
CA PHE A 219 16.71 -8.54 2.34
C PHE A 219 17.58 -7.46 2.97
N SER A 220 18.78 -7.31 2.41
CA SER A 220 19.67 -6.17 2.66
C SER A 220 19.72 -5.28 1.43
N TYR A 221 19.92 -3.99 1.63
CA TYR A 221 20.13 -3.04 0.54
C TYR A 221 21.42 -3.37 -0.22
N ILE A 222 21.40 -3.32 -1.55
CA ILE A 222 22.60 -3.60 -2.36
C ILE A 222 23.63 -2.49 -2.20
N GLU A 223 23.15 -1.28 -1.96
CA GLU A 223 23.94 -0.05 -1.94
C GLU A 223 24.90 0.02 -0.75
N ASN A 224 24.49 -0.51 0.40
CA ASN A 224 25.26 -0.42 1.66
C ASN A 224 25.34 -1.74 2.45
N ASN A 225 24.73 -2.82 1.96
CA ASN A 225 24.67 -4.13 2.58
C ASN A 225 24.04 -4.15 4.00
N LEU A 226 23.34 -3.09 4.38
CA LEU A 226 22.62 -3.02 5.65
C LEU A 226 21.26 -3.72 5.54
N PRO A 227 20.78 -4.37 6.61
CA PRO A 227 19.44 -4.95 6.64
C PRO A 227 18.36 -3.90 6.35
N ALA A 228 17.36 -4.25 5.54
CA ALA A 228 16.29 -3.32 5.17
C ALA A 228 15.32 -2.99 6.33
N GLY A 229 15.45 -3.69 7.46
CA GLY A 229 14.73 -3.42 8.69
C GLY A 229 13.23 -3.67 8.61
N VAL A 230 12.47 -2.90 9.39
CA VAL A 230 11.03 -3.08 9.57
C VAL A 230 10.24 -2.28 8.52
N VAL A 231 9.23 -2.92 7.92
CA VAL A 231 8.15 -2.24 7.21
C VAL A 231 6.87 -2.21 8.05
N VAL A 232 6.24 -1.04 8.11
CA VAL A 232 4.91 -0.85 8.72
C VAL A 232 3.84 -1.06 7.65
N ILE A 233 2.94 -2.02 7.86
CA ILE A 233 1.81 -2.25 6.96
C ILE A 233 0.53 -1.73 7.61
N ARG A 234 -0.18 -0.87 6.88
CA ARG A 234 -1.51 -0.37 7.24
C ARG A 234 -2.54 -1.19 6.49
N HIS A 235 -3.48 -1.80 7.21
CA HIS A 235 -4.47 -2.73 6.69
C HIS A 235 -5.83 -2.05 6.67
N LEU A 236 -6.27 -1.63 5.49
CA LEU A 236 -7.59 -1.05 5.30
C LEU A 236 -8.56 -2.13 4.83
N TRP A 237 -9.59 -2.40 5.62
CA TRP A 237 -10.60 -3.41 5.30
C TRP A 237 -11.85 -2.72 4.80
N LEU A 238 -12.11 -2.82 3.50
CA LEU A 238 -13.27 -2.25 2.83
C LEU A 238 -14.38 -3.30 2.78
N LYS A 239 -15.58 -2.93 3.20
CA LYS A 239 -16.74 -3.82 3.21
C LYS A 239 -17.34 -3.88 1.82
N ARG A 240 -17.24 -5.07 1.22
CA ARG A 240 -17.85 -5.49 -0.03
C ARG A 240 -19.05 -6.35 0.36
N GLY A 241 -20.21 -6.16 -0.27
CA GLY A 241 -21.44 -6.91 0.03
C GLY A 241 -21.17 -8.40 0.29
#